data_AF-A0AAW1QYW6-F1
#
_entry.id   AF-A0AAW1QYW6-F1
#
_cell.length_a   1.000
_cell.length_b   1.000
_cell.length_c   1.000
_cell.angle_alpha   90.00
_cell.angle_beta   90.00
_cell.angle_gamma   90.00
#
_symmetry.space_group_name_H-M   'P 1'
#
loop_
_entity.id
_entity.type
_entity.pdbx_description
1 polymer ?
#
loop_
_entity_poly.entity_id
_entity_poly.type
_entity_poly.pdbx_seq_one_letter_code
_entity_poly.pdbx_strand_id
1 'polypeptide(L)'
;MDRFREARGQLRQAVEACEDAGAPPASRVVQLGDLGGYEHSPGSRECFSVAAEFLAGFGPVPRALVVGNHDLEGAEFESDSENLAAWVEAFGQRHFWAAELGPLVCLGLSTVRFRSNEFSVHEVHIDEEQMQFLEAAMAAAAGRPVAMFTHAPPLGSGLKVLQEVHVKNRCAWLNHSSKAGAFISLVHRYPNIRLWFSGHFHLSHNYADSIAVAGHCAFVQTGVIGDCNRDGFRHSRVLKGDAGGYRLYTLDHDLGTLRLDLQAGWADTAPPRPLLPPHPLLRDPPAQGGWLCSQLHCDLPAPRLQPAMDSPADSTAFYGGEGPGARVATNVAAEHSASNGASPGASNGVRVGNAADASAGGAGPGSAAGAGGVTADAAWFAGGGNCLLARHGPLLVEYDAAMRAPIGVVFMGMGADEGVVLVDAVGRAVACNGRSGGADAVAVELRTPDGAVTRRQERNERGGFFAIFQYNKWRARKQRLAEAARIAAPVPT
;
A
#
# COMPACT_ATOMS: atom_id res chain seq x y z
N MET A 1 18.13 -8.13 -14.46
CA MET A 1 18.38 -9.61 -14.37
C MET A 1 19.32 -10.13 -13.27
N ASP A 2 20.60 -9.76 -13.14
CA ASP A 2 21.49 -10.40 -12.13
C ASP A 2 21.04 -10.17 -10.68
N ARG A 3 20.58 -8.95 -10.37
CA ARG A 3 19.94 -8.59 -9.09
C ARG A 3 18.75 -9.48 -8.74
N PHE A 4 17.97 -9.89 -9.75
CA PHE A 4 16.81 -10.77 -9.56
C PHE A 4 17.27 -12.19 -9.23
N ARG A 5 18.28 -12.70 -9.93
CA ARG A 5 18.85 -14.03 -9.66
C ARG A 5 19.44 -14.11 -8.25
N GLU A 6 20.16 -13.07 -7.84
CA GLU A 6 20.68 -12.92 -6.48
C GLU A 6 19.55 -12.92 -5.44
N ALA A 7 18.56 -12.04 -5.61
CA ALA A 7 17.42 -11.94 -4.70
C ALA A 7 16.64 -13.27 -4.59
N ARG A 8 16.46 -13.97 -5.71
CA ARG A 8 15.87 -15.32 -5.73
C ARG A 8 16.70 -16.32 -4.94
N GLY A 9 18.03 -16.30 -5.10
CA GLY A 9 18.94 -17.15 -4.33
C GLY A 9 18.83 -16.90 -2.82
N GLN A 10 18.83 -15.62 -2.41
CA GLN A 10 18.66 -15.22 -1.01
C GLN A 10 17.27 -15.63 -0.45
N LEU A 11 16.20 -15.47 -1.23
CA LEU A 11 14.86 -15.89 -0.84
C LEU A 11 14.75 -17.41 -0.68
N ARG A 12 15.33 -18.17 -1.61
CA ARG A 12 15.41 -19.63 -1.51
C ARG A 12 16.16 -20.04 -0.25
N GLN A 13 17.33 -19.44 -0.01
CA GLN A 13 18.08 -19.68 1.21
C GLN A 13 17.26 -19.32 2.46
N ALA A 14 16.53 -18.20 2.48
CA ALA A 14 15.72 -17.82 3.63
C ALA A 14 14.56 -18.80 3.92
N VAL A 15 14.02 -19.42 2.86
CA VAL A 15 12.97 -20.46 2.93
C VAL A 15 13.55 -21.82 3.34
N GLU A 16 14.71 -22.19 2.79
CA GLU A 16 15.39 -23.49 2.98
C GLU A 16 16.22 -23.55 4.29
N ALA A 17 16.84 -22.45 4.74
CA ALA A 17 17.81 -22.40 5.85
C ALA A 17 17.20 -22.43 7.27
N CYS A 18 16.17 -23.24 7.51
CA CYS A 18 15.88 -23.68 8.89
C CYS A 18 16.12 -25.19 8.98
N GLU A 19 16.89 -25.58 9.99
CA GLU A 19 17.69 -26.80 10.08
C GLU A 19 16.97 -28.16 10.07
N ASP A 20 17.81 -29.16 9.77
CA ASP A 20 17.80 -30.62 9.95
C ASP A 20 16.96 -31.57 9.07
N ALA A 21 16.01 -31.11 8.25
CA ALA A 21 15.27 -32.04 7.38
C ALA A 21 14.66 -31.41 6.12
N GLY A 22 15.48 -30.83 5.24
CA GLY A 22 15.00 -30.31 3.95
C GLY A 22 13.97 -29.15 4.07
N ALA A 23 13.50 -28.65 2.93
CA ALA A 23 12.46 -27.63 2.93
C ALA A 23 11.18 -28.18 3.59
N PRO A 24 10.57 -27.48 4.57
CA PRO A 24 9.35 -27.97 5.18
C PRO A 24 8.23 -28.07 4.14
N PRO A 25 7.34 -29.07 4.27
CA PRO A 25 6.35 -29.43 3.25
C PRO A 25 5.31 -28.35 2.90
N ALA A 26 5.32 -27.18 3.58
CA ALA A 26 4.35 -26.09 3.39
C ALA A 26 5.02 -24.71 3.17
N SER A 27 6.05 -24.66 2.32
CA SER A 27 6.66 -23.37 1.90
C SER A 27 5.97 -22.81 0.65
N ARG A 28 5.83 -21.48 0.55
CA ARG A 28 5.26 -20.81 -0.62
C ARG A 28 5.97 -19.50 -0.92
N VAL A 29 6.09 -19.18 -2.22
CA VAL A 29 6.45 -17.84 -2.72
C VAL A 29 5.18 -17.12 -3.14
N VAL A 30 4.96 -15.94 -2.58
CA VAL A 30 3.81 -15.09 -2.90
C VAL A 30 4.30 -13.83 -3.59
N GLN A 31 3.68 -13.49 -4.71
CA GLN A 31 4.07 -12.33 -5.51
C GLN A 31 2.89 -11.36 -5.60
N LEU A 32 3.09 -10.13 -5.13
CA LEU A 32 2.02 -9.13 -4.94
C LEU A 32 1.85 -8.21 -6.14
N GLY A 33 1.75 -8.76 -7.36
CA GLY A 33 1.52 -8.00 -8.58
C GLY A 33 2.71 -7.22 -9.10
N ASP A 34 2.44 -6.43 -10.14
CA ASP A 34 3.40 -5.63 -10.92
C ASP A 34 4.59 -6.48 -11.36
N LEU A 35 4.26 -7.48 -12.18
CA LEU A 35 5.17 -8.55 -12.57
C LEU A 35 6.04 -8.13 -13.75
N GLY A 36 7.31 -8.52 -13.68
CA GLY A 36 8.27 -8.41 -14.77
C GLY A 36 9.01 -7.07 -14.72
N GLY A 37 9.06 -6.37 -15.84
CA GLY A 37 9.84 -5.14 -15.97
C GLY A 37 9.25 -4.23 -17.03
N TYR A 38 9.39 -2.92 -16.83
CA TYR A 38 8.93 -1.93 -17.81
C TYR A 38 9.64 -2.06 -19.17
N GLU A 39 10.84 -2.64 -19.19
CA GLU A 39 11.55 -2.97 -20.42
C GLU A 39 10.81 -3.99 -21.31
N HIS A 40 9.90 -4.77 -20.74
CA HIS A 40 9.10 -5.78 -21.44
C HIS A 40 7.64 -5.36 -21.65
N SER A 41 7.34 -4.06 -21.57
CA SER A 41 5.98 -3.51 -21.67
C SER A 41 5.01 -4.07 -20.61
N PRO A 42 4.75 -3.36 -19.50
CA PRO A 42 3.94 -3.85 -18.40
C PRO A 42 2.58 -4.41 -18.84
N GLY A 43 2.21 -5.54 -18.26
CA GLY A 43 0.95 -6.23 -18.53
C GLY A 43 0.86 -6.93 -19.89
N SER A 44 1.95 -6.98 -20.67
CA SER A 44 2.03 -7.74 -21.93
C SER A 44 2.34 -9.22 -21.72
N ARG A 45 2.10 -10.05 -22.73
CA ARG A 45 2.52 -11.46 -22.78
C ARG A 45 4.03 -11.62 -22.62
N GLU A 46 4.82 -10.72 -23.19
CA GLU A 46 6.28 -10.73 -23.04
C GLU A 46 6.66 -10.53 -21.58
N CYS A 47 6.08 -9.52 -20.93
CA CYS A 47 6.31 -9.22 -19.51
C CYS A 47 5.94 -10.42 -18.63
N PHE A 48 4.79 -11.06 -18.90
CA PHE A 48 4.36 -12.25 -18.17
C PHE A 48 5.30 -13.45 -18.39
N SER A 49 5.81 -13.64 -19.60
CA SER A 49 6.77 -14.72 -19.91
C SER A 49 8.06 -14.56 -19.09
N VAL A 50 8.63 -13.35 -19.05
CA VAL A 50 9.84 -13.05 -18.27
C VAL A 50 9.60 -13.25 -16.76
N ALA A 51 8.46 -12.78 -16.26
CA ALA A 51 8.07 -13.00 -14.87
C ALA A 51 7.90 -14.51 -14.57
N ALA A 52 7.27 -15.26 -15.47
CA ALA A 52 7.05 -16.70 -15.31
C ALA A 52 8.39 -17.47 -15.28
N GLU A 53 9.36 -17.09 -16.11
CA GLU A 53 10.72 -17.65 -16.09
C GLU A 53 11.44 -17.36 -14.78
N PHE A 54 11.42 -16.10 -14.33
CA PHE A 54 12.01 -15.71 -13.04
C PHE A 54 11.45 -16.57 -11.91
N LEU A 55 10.13 -16.67 -11.85
CA LEU A 55 9.39 -17.41 -10.84
C LEU A 55 9.63 -18.92 -10.93
N ALA A 56 9.81 -19.48 -12.13
CA ALA A 56 10.11 -20.91 -12.31
C ALA A 56 11.43 -21.30 -11.63
N GLY A 57 12.37 -20.37 -11.47
CA GLY A 57 13.63 -20.64 -10.78
C GLY A 57 13.54 -20.84 -9.26
N PHE A 58 12.36 -20.66 -8.66
CA PHE A 58 12.09 -21.15 -7.30
C PHE A 58 11.91 -22.68 -7.23
N GLY A 59 11.93 -23.35 -8.39
CA GLY A 59 11.91 -24.81 -8.47
C GLY A 59 10.57 -25.39 -7.98
N PRO A 60 10.59 -26.39 -7.08
CA PRO A 60 9.37 -27.08 -6.66
C PRO A 60 8.50 -26.27 -5.68
N VAL A 61 8.98 -25.12 -5.18
CA VAL A 61 8.24 -24.32 -4.20
C VAL A 61 6.97 -23.74 -4.87
N PRO A 62 5.76 -24.04 -4.36
CA PRO A 62 4.53 -23.48 -4.88
C PRO A 62 4.57 -21.95 -4.90
N ARG A 63 3.97 -21.39 -5.96
CA ARG A 63 3.85 -19.96 -6.16
C ARG A 63 2.39 -19.56 -6.03
N ALA A 64 2.13 -18.40 -5.48
CA ALA A 64 0.81 -17.79 -5.57
C ALA A 64 0.95 -16.32 -5.93
N LEU A 65 0.19 -15.91 -6.93
CA LEU A 65 0.30 -14.56 -7.47
C LEU A 65 -1.03 -13.84 -7.35
N VAL A 66 -0.94 -12.53 -7.16
CA VAL A 66 -2.06 -11.61 -7.40
C VAL A 66 -1.66 -10.64 -8.51
N VAL A 67 -2.64 -10.09 -9.19
CA VAL A 67 -2.53 -9.11 -10.26
C VAL A 67 -2.42 -7.73 -9.62
N GLY A 68 -1.37 -6.99 -9.99
CA GLY A 68 -1.16 -5.58 -9.69
C GLY A 68 -1.70 -4.67 -10.78
N ASN A 69 -1.65 -3.36 -10.56
CA ASN A 69 -2.22 -2.43 -11.54
C ASN A 69 -1.42 -2.37 -12.84
N HIS A 70 -0.09 -2.56 -12.79
CA HIS A 70 0.74 -2.57 -13.98
C HIS A 70 0.63 -3.88 -14.78
N ASP A 71 0.06 -4.94 -14.18
CA ASP A 71 -0.18 -6.20 -14.89
C ASP A 71 -1.33 -6.13 -15.90
N LEU A 72 -2.17 -5.09 -15.85
CA LEU A 72 -3.31 -4.91 -16.76
C LEU A 72 -3.08 -3.80 -17.80
N GLU A 73 -1.85 -3.30 -17.90
CA GLU A 73 -1.43 -2.23 -18.81
C GLU A 73 -1.20 -2.66 -20.26
N GLY A 74 -1.23 -3.97 -20.53
CA GLY A 74 -0.81 -4.55 -21.80
C GLY A 74 -1.54 -3.92 -22.99
N ALA A 75 -0.85 -3.05 -23.72
CA ALA A 75 -1.46 -2.25 -24.79
C ALA A 75 -1.99 -3.11 -25.97
N GLU A 76 -1.59 -4.38 -26.03
CA GLU A 76 -2.05 -5.38 -27.00
C GLU A 76 -3.47 -5.89 -26.75
N PHE A 77 -4.02 -5.68 -25.55
CA PHE A 77 -5.36 -6.13 -25.19
C PHE A 77 -6.37 -4.99 -25.27
N GLU A 78 -7.55 -5.26 -25.82
CA GLU A 78 -8.64 -4.28 -25.94
C GLU A 78 -9.52 -4.26 -24.69
N SER A 79 -9.59 -5.36 -23.95
CA SER A 79 -10.38 -5.47 -22.72
C SER A 79 -9.56 -5.92 -21.50
N ASP A 80 -10.06 -5.58 -20.30
CA ASP A 80 -9.46 -6.04 -19.04
C ASP A 80 -9.55 -7.58 -18.92
N SER A 81 -10.63 -8.18 -19.44
CA SER A 81 -10.82 -9.65 -19.47
C SER A 81 -9.82 -10.38 -20.37
N GLU A 82 -9.48 -9.83 -21.53
CA GLU A 82 -8.45 -10.40 -22.41
C GLU A 82 -7.08 -10.37 -21.74
N ASN A 83 -6.73 -9.23 -21.14
CA ASN A 83 -5.45 -9.09 -20.46
C ASN A 83 -5.34 -10.05 -19.26
N LEU A 84 -6.42 -10.17 -18.49
CA LEU A 84 -6.49 -11.09 -17.35
C LEU A 84 -6.44 -12.57 -17.79
N ALA A 85 -7.09 -12.90 -18.91
CA ALA A 85 -7.01 -14.25 -19.48
C ALA A 85 -5.58 -14.60 -19.90
N ALA A 86 -4.86 -13.66 -20.54
CA ALA A 86 -3.45 -13.85 -20.90
C ALA A 86 -2.55 -14.00 -19.66
N TRP A 87 -2.83 -13.26 -18.59
CA TRP A 87 -2.15 -13.43 -17.30
C TRP A 87 -2.38 -14.85 -16.75
N VAL A 88 -3.65 -15.30 -16.70
CA VAL A 88 -4.01 -16.65 -16.21
C VAL A 88 -3.35 -17.74 -17.04
N GLU A 89 -3.32 -17.59 -18.36
CA GLU A 89 -2.65 -18.48 -19.29
C GLU A 89 -1.14 -18.58 -18.99
N ALA A 90 -0.47 -17.44 -18.81
CA ALA A 90 0.97 -17.39 -18.59
C ALA A 90 1.41 -18.03 -17.26
N PHE A 91 0.62 -17.87 -16.20
CA PHE A 91 0.97 -18.37 -14.85
C PHE A 91 0.28 -19.69 -14.47
N GLY A 92 -0.65 -20.18 -15.29
CA GLY A 92 -1.37 -21.44 -15.08
C GLY A 92 -2.15 -21.50 -13.76
N GLN A 93 -2.66 -20.36 -13.29
CA GLN A 93 -3.37 -20.27 -12.01
C GLN A 93 -4.46 -19.20 -12.03
N ARG A 94 -5.42 -19.32 -11.10
CA ARG A 94 -6.41 -18.26 -10.84
C ARG A 94 -5.71 -17.03 -10.25
N HIS A 95 -6.19 -15.84 -10.61
CA HIS A 95 -5.65 -14.59 -10.10
C HIS A 95 -6.06 -14.31 -8.63
N PHE A 96 -7.05 -15.00 -8.08
CA PHE A 96 -7.34 -15.01 -6.65
C PHE A 96 -7.41 -16.44 -6.15
N TRP A 97 -7.02 -16.64 -4.89
CA TRP A 97 -6.71 -17.97 -4.38
C TRP A 97 -6.82 -18.03 -2.86
N ALA A 98 -7.00 -19.26 -2.37
CA ALA A 98 -6.83 -19.62 -0.97
C ALA A 98 -5.79 -20.73 -0.88
N ALA A 99 -4.95 -20.70 0.15
CA ALA A 99 -4.00 -21.78 0.43
C ALA A 99 -3.89 -21.97 1.94
N GLU A 100 -3.75 -23.22 2.36
CA GLU A 100 -3.49 -23.56 3.74
C GLU A 100 -2.00 -23.85 3.94
N LEU A 101 -1.42 -23.22 4.96
CA LEU A 101 -0.05 -23.47 5.39
C LEU A 101 -0.12 -23.75 6.88
N GLY A 102 -0.21 -25.04 7.24
CA GLY A 102 -0.47 -25.48 8.61
C GLY A 102 -1.69 -24.78 9.22
N PRO A 103 -1.57 -24.08 10.37
CA PRO A 103 -2.69 -23.37 10.98
C PRO A 103 -3.14 -22.13 10.20
N LEU A 104 -2.29 -21.54 9.35
CA LEU A 104 -2.53 -20.29 8.66
C LEU A 104 -3.29 -20.51 7.34
N VAL A 105 -4.39 -19.78 7.16
CA VAL A 105 -5.09 -19.65 5.87
C VAL A 105 -4.57 -18.40 5.17
N CYS A 106 -4.09 -18.55 3.94
CA CYS A 106 -3.59 -17.47 3.11
C CYS A 106 -4.60 -17.17 1.99
N LEU A 107 -4.99 -15.91 1.82
CA LEU A 107 -5.96 -15.48 0.81
C LEU A 107 -5.39 -14.37 -0.06
N GLY A 108 -5.40 -14.54 -1.38
CA GLY A 108 -4.95 -13.55 -2.35
C GLY A 108 -6.11 -12.94 -3.14
N LEU A 109 -6.15 -11.61 -3.27
CA LEU A 109 -7.13 -10.89 -4.09
C LEU A 109 -6.41 -9.99 -5.10
N SER A 110 -7.00 -9.86 -6.28
CA SER A 110 -6.41 -9.26 -7.47
C SER A 110 -7.23 -8.12 -8.03
N THR A 111 -6.55 -7.11 -8.59
CA THR A 111 -7.25 -6.16 -9.44
C THR A 111 -7.75 -6.84 -10.70
N VAL A 112 -8.95 -6.46 -11.16
CA VAL A 112 -9.53 -6.92 -12.43
C VAL A 112 -9.84 -5.78 -13.39
N ARG A 113 -9.40 -4.56 -13.06
CA ARG A 113 -9.69 -3.35 -13.84
C ARG A 113 -8.46 -2.52 -14.11
N PHE A 114 -8.38 -2.04 -15.36
CA PHE A 114 -7.46 -1.00 -15.80
C PHE A 114 -8.18 -0.03 -16.75
N ARG A 115 -8.72 -0.56 -17.85
CA ARG A 115 -9.46 0.19 -18.88
C ARG A 115 -10.85 0.61 -18.38
N SER A 116 -11.47 -0.27 -17.58
CA SER A 116 -12.81 -0.07 -17.05
C SER A 116 -12.86 0.78 -15.78
N ASN A 117 -11.72 1.13 -15.18
CA ASN A 117 -11.66 2.03 -14.03
C ASN A 117 -12.25 3.42 -14.37
N GLU A 118 -12.99 3.99 -13.44
CA GLU A 118 -13.70 5.26 -13.65
C GLU A 118 -12.74 6.45 -13.62
N PHE A 119 -11.90 6.53 -12.57
CA PHE A 119 -11.02 7.69 -12.34
C PHE A 119 -9.57 7.37 -12.70
N SER A 120 -8.98 6.34 -12.10
CA SER A 120 -7.57 6.04 -12.29
C SER A 120 -7.36 4.68 -12.92
N VAL A 121 -6.59 4.65 -14.01
CA VAL A 121 -6.18 3.38 -14.65
C VAL A 121 -5.39 2.50 -13.69
N HIS A 122 -4.69 3.09 -12.72
CA HIS A 122 -3.90 2.34 -11.74
C HIS A 122 -4.64 2.01 -10.45
N GLU A 123 -5.95 2.28 -10.35
CA GLU A 123 -6.73 1.86 -9.18
C GLU A 123 -6.80 0.33 -9.10
N VAL A 124 -6.51 -0.22 -7.93
CA VAL A 124 -6.67 -1.65 -7.64
C VAL A 124 -8.13 -1.92 -7.27
N HIS A 125 -8.83 -2.66 -8.14
CA HIS A 125 -10.25 -2.93 -7.99
C HIS A 125 -10.53 -4.43 -7.81
N ILE A 126 -11.04 -4.77 -6.64
CA ILE A 126 -11.60 -6.08 -6.29
C ILE A 126 -13.10 -6.06 -6.58
N ASP A 127 -13.56 -7.00 -7.39
CA ASP A 127 -14.95 -7.11 -7.82
C ASP A 127 -15.80 -7.99 -6.89
N GLU A 128 -17.09 -8.07 -7.20
CA GLU A 128 -18.07 -8.76 -6.35
C GLU A 128 -17.83 -10.28 -6.27
N GLU A 129 -17.34 -10.92 -7.34
CA GLU A 129 -16.99 -12.35 -7.32
C GLU A 129 -15.91 -12.62 -6.26
N GLN A 130 -14.86 -11.80 -6.24
CA GLN A 130 -13.79 -11.93 -5.25
C GLN A 130 -14.26 -11.59 -3.83
N MET A 131 -15.21 -10.66 -3.67
CA MET A 131 -15.82 -10.38 -2.36
C MET A 131 -16.65 -11.57 -1.85
N GLN A 132 -17.42 -12.23 -2.72
CA GLN A 132 -18.17 -13.44 -2.37
C GLN A 132 -17.24 -14.60 -2.03
N PHE A 133 -16.17 -14.77 -2.81
CA PHE A 133 -15.10 -15.73 -2.51
C PHE A 133 -14.47 -15.45 -1.14
N LEU A 134 -14.17 -14.19 -0.83
CA LEU A 134 -13.59 -13.80 0.45
C LEU A 134 -14.51 -14.14 1.62
N GLU A 135 -15.80 -13.77 1.56
CA GLU A 135 -16.75 -14.09 2.62
C GLU A 135 -16.87 -15.62 2.84
N ALA A 136 -16.94 -16.40 1.75
CA ALA A 136 -16.96 -17.87 1.84
C ALA A 136 -15.66 -18.44 2.44
N ALA A 137 -14.50 -17.89 2.05
CA ALA A 137 -13.21 -18.31 2.58
C ALA A 137 -13.05 -17.94 4.06
N MET A 138 -13.55 -16.78 4.48
CA MET A 138 -13.55 -16.36 5.89
C MET A 138 -14.46 -17.24 6.75
N ALA A 139 -15.63 -17.63 6.24
CA ALA A 139 -16.51 -18.58 6.90
C ALA A 139 -15.83 -19.96 7.05
N ALA A 140 -15.17 -20.45 6.00
CA ALA A 140 -14.43 -21.73 6.05
C ALA A 140 -13.20 -21.68 6.97
N ALA A 141 -12.56 -20.51 7.10
CA ALA A 141 -11.41 -20.29 7.97
C ALA A 141 -11.78 -20.02 9.43
N ALA A 142 -13.06 -20.19 9.83
CA ALA A 142 -13.55 -19.82 11.16
C ALA A 142 -12.62 -20.31 12.28
N GLY A 143 -12.13 -19.35 13.08
CA GLY A 143 -11.22 -19.60 14.21
C GLY A 143 -9.74 -19.82 13.84
N ARG A 144 -9.40 -19.97 12.56
CA ARG A 144 -8.01 -20.10 12.09
C ARG A 144 -7.43 -18.72 11.76
N PRO A 145 -6.13 -18.49 12.02
CA PRO A 145 -5.48 -17.25 11.60
C PRO A 145 -5.49 -17.12 10.08
N VAL A 146 -5.74 -15.90 9.60
CA VAL A 146 -5.76 -15.55 8.18
C VAL A 146 -4.68 -14.52 7.86
N ALA A 147 -3.96 -14.74 6.76
CA ALA A 147 -3.09 -13.78 6.11
C ALA A 147 -3.67 -13.37 4.74
N MET A 148 -3.88 -12.08 4.56
CA MET A 148 -4.38 -11.49 3.31
C MET A 148 -3.22 -11.00 2.45
N PHE A 149 -3.37 -11.12 1.13
CA PHE A 149 -2.37 -10.69 0.14
C PHE A 149 -3.06 -9.91 -0.96
N THR A 150 -2.72 -8.63 -1.11
CA THR A 150 -3.28 -7.76 -2.15
C THR A 150 -2.18 -6.88 -2.75
N HIS A 151 -2.41 -6.35 -3.95
CA HIS A 151 -1.44 -5.42 -4.53
C HIS A 151 -1.39 -4.09 -3.74
N ALA A 152 -2.51 -3.35 -3.68
CA ALA A 152 -2.64 -2.15 -2.85
C ALA A 152 -3.19 -2.50 -1.46
N PRO A 153 -2.90 -1.68 -0.43
CA PRO A 153 -3.43 -1.89 0.91
C PRO A 153 -4.86 -1.37 1.09
N PRO A 154 -5.59 -1.82 2.12
CA PRO A 154 -6.84 -1.19 2.56
C PRO A 154 -6.64 0.25 3.03
N LEU A 155 -7.63 1.12 2.76
CA LEU A 155 -7.74 2.42 3.43
C LEU A 155 -7.88 2.19 4.94
N GLY A 156 -7.15 2.95 5.76
CA GLY A 156 -7.13 2.75 7.22
C GLY A 156 -6.15 1.69 7.72
N SER A 157 -5.36 1.08 6.82
CA SER A 157 -4.29 0.14 7.18
C SER A 157 -3.19 0.76 8.05
N GLY A 158 -3.03 2.09 8.01
CA GLY A 158 -1.99 2.79 8.73
C GLY A 158 -0.64 2.83 8.00
N LEU A 159 -0.52 2.14 6.85
CA LEU A 159 0.71 2.07 6.07
C LEU A 159 1.09 3.40 5.44
N LYS A 160 2.39 3.60 5.26
CA LYS A 160 2.94 4.75 4.55
C LYS A 160 2.37 4.85 3.14
N VAL A 161 2.00 6.05 2.71
CA VAL A 161 1.47 6.31 1.37
C VAL A 161 2.11 7.55 0.75
N LEU A 162 2.26 7.52 -0.58
CA LEU A 162 2.75 8.66 -1.35
C LEU A 162 1.57 9.52 -1.80
N GLN A 163 1.41 10.68 -1.16
CA GLN A 163 0.24 11.54 -1.39
C GLN A 163 0.22 12.11 -2.81
N GLU A 164 1.37 12.60 -3.30
CA GLU A 164 1.49 13.20 -4.64
C GLU A 164 1.31 12.22 -5.80
N VAL A 165 1.47 10.91 -5.52
CA VAL A 165 1.40 9.86 -6.52
C VAL A 165 0.08 9.12 -6.40
N HIS A 166 -0.18 8.48 -5.26
CA HIS A 166 -1.27 7.51 -5.15
C HIS A 166 -2.56 8.11 -4.61
N VAL A 167 -2.49 9.03 -3.65
CA VAL A 167 -3.69 9.71 -3.10
C VAL A 167 -4.26 10.67 -4.13
N LYS A 168 -3.41 11.50 -4.74
CA LYS A 168 -3.77 12.40 -5.83
C LYS A 168 -4.51 11.69 -6.96
N ASN A 169 -4.01 10.53 -7.36
CA ASN A 169 -4.56 9.74 -8.46
C ASN A 169 -5.63 8.74 -8.00
N ARG A 170 -6.11 8.80 -6.74
CA ARG A 170 -7.12 7.86 -6.21
C ARG A 170 -6.81 6.39 -6.48
N CYS A 171 -5.55 6.00 -6.38
CA CYS A 171 -5.11 4.62 -6.58
C CYS A 171 -4.37 4.04 -5.38
N ALA A 172 -4.24 4.79 -4.28
CA ALA A 172 -3.55 4.33 -3.07
C ALA A 172 -4.14 3.09 -2.38
N TRP A 173 -5.44 2.86 -2.51
CA TRP A 173 -6.16 1.89 -1.69
C TRP A 173 -6.97 0.93 -2.54
N LEU A 174 -7.26 -0.24 -1.99
CA LEU A 174 -8.25 -1.14 -2.58
C LEU A 174 -9.59 -0.44 -2.75
N ASN A 175 -10.12 -0.48 -3.97
CA ASN A 175 -11.41 0.12 -4.34
C ASN A 175 -11.53 1.59 -3.91
N HIS A 176 -10.42 2.34 -3.96
CA HIS A 176 -10.30 3.71 -3.48
C HIS A 176 -11.45 4.61 -3.94
N SER A 177 -11.91 4.44 -5.16
CA SER A 177 -12.95 5.30 -5.74
C SER A 177 -14.37 4.79 -5.53
N SER A 178 -14.58 3.54 -5.11
CA SER A 178 -15.94 2.97 -5.01
C SER A 178 -16.33 2.58 -3.59
N LYS A 179 -15.48 1.81 -2.89
CA LYS A 179 -15.80 1.22 -1.58
C LYS A 179 -14.54 1.13 -0.70
N ALA A 180 -13.78 2.23 -0.57
CA ALA A 180 -12.48 2.23 0.09
C ALA A 180 -12.50 1.69 1.54
N GLY A 181 -13.58 1.92 2.29
CA GLY A 181 -13.75 1.46 3.67
C GLY A 181 -14.20 0.00 3.85
N ALA A 182 -14.51 -0.73 2.77
CA ALA A 182 -15.06 -2.08 2.87
C ALA A 182 -14.07 -3.06 3.53
N PHE A 183 -12.79 -2.96 3.17
CA PHE A 183 -11.76 -3.91 3.62
C PHE A 183 -11.34 -3.71 5.08
N ILE A 184 -11.24 -2.46 5.55
CA ILE A 184 -10.98 -2.22 6.98
C ILE A 184 -12.18 -2.64 7.85
N SER A 185 -13.40 -2.52 7.32
CA SER A 185 -14.60 -3.03 7.99
C SER A 185 -14.58 -4.56 8.11
N LEU A 186 -14.06 -5.27 7.10
CA LEU A 186 -13.84 -6.72 7.18
C LEU A 186 -12.82 -7.09 8.25
N VAL A 187 -11.72 -6.34 8.36
CA VAL A 187 -10.71 -6.56 9.42
C VAL A 187 -11.32 -6.38 10.82
N HIS A 188 -12.20 -5.40 11.00
CA HIS A 188 -12.91 -5.24 12.27
C HIS A 188 -13.93 -6.36 12.54
N ARG A 189 -14.59 -6.89 11.50
CA ARG A 189 -15.55 -7.99 11.62
C ARG A 189 -14.88 -9.34 11.91
N TYR A 190 -13.71 -9.57 11.31
CA TYR A 190 -12.99 -10.84 11.36
C TYR A 190 -11.64 -10.69 12.07
N PRO A 191 -11.61 -10.76 13.42
CA PRO A 191 -10.37 -10.56 14.20
C PRO A 191 -9.33 -11.67 13.98
N ASN A 192 -9.70 -12.77 13.34
CA ASN A 192 -8.77 -13.81 12.92
C ASN A 192 -7.95 -13.42 11.67
N ILE A 193 -8.25 -12.30 11.01
CA ILE A 193 -7.33 -11.68 10.05
C ILE A 193 -6.16 -11.07 10.84
N ARG A 194 -5.02 -11.78 10.84
CA ARG A 194 -3.84 -11.41 11.65
C ARG A 194 -2.82 -10.61 10.86
N LEU A 195 -2.74 -10.84 9.55
CA LEU A 195 -1.75 -10.25 8.67
C LEU A 195 -2.40 -9.78 7.37
N TRP A 196 -1.97 -8.63 6.84
CA TRP A 196 -2.37 -8.15 5.53
C TRP A 196 -1.16 -7.60 4.79
N PHE A 197 -0.70 -8.30 3.76
CA PHE A 197 0.46 -7.92 2.97
C PHE A 197 0.05 -7.11 1.74
N SER A 198 0.79 -6.04 1.47
CA SER A 198 0.57 -5.20 0.29
C SER A 198 1.86 -4.66 -0.32
N GLY A 199 1.88 -4.62 -1.64
CA GLY A 199 2.96 -4.03 -2.44
C GLY A 199 2.67 -2.57 -2.81
N HIS A 200 2.64 -2.29 -4.11
CA HIS A 200 2.19 -1.04 -4.74
C HIS A 200 3.06 0.21 -4.52
N PHE A 201 3.54 0.47 -3.31
CA PHE A 201 4.22 1.74 -3.00
C PHE A 201 5.71 1.76 -3.32
N HIS A 202 6.35 0.60 -3.44
CA HIS A 202 7.78 0.45 -3.74
C HIS A 202 8.69 1.19 -2.74
N LEU A 203 8.27 1.18 -1.48
CA LEU A 203 8.97 1.77 -0.35
C LEU A 203 9.67 0.67 0.44
N SER A 204 10.83 1.00 0.99
CA SER A 204 11.59 0.11 1.85
C SER A 204 10.87 -0.20 3.17
N HIS A 205 11.45 -1.11 3.92
CA HIS A 205 10.99 -1.48 5.26
C HIS A 205 11.65 -0.66 6.37
N ASN A 206 12.30 0.47 6.01
CA ASN A 206 13.00 1.33 6.95
C ASN A 206 12.17 2.53 7.42
N TYR A 207 10.89 2.57 7.04
CA TYR A 207 9.89 3.48 7.60
C TYR A 207 9.21 2.88 8.81
N ALA A 208 8.81 3.75 9.75
CA ALA A 208 8.13 3.37 10.99
C ALA A 208 6.81 2.65 10.74
N ASP A 209 6.12 3.03 9.67
CA ASP A 209 4.85 2.52 9.16
C ASP A 209 5.01 1.58 7.96
N SER A 210 6.18 0.96 7.80
CA SER A 210 6.32 -0.20 6.91
C SER A 210 5.59 -1.44 7.44
N ILE A 211 5.27 -1.44 8.74
CA ILE A 211 4.25 -2.29 9.36
C ILE A 211 3.39 -1.38 10.24
N ALA A 212 2.08 -1.43 10.06
CA ALA A 212 1.12 -0.73 10.88
C ALA A 212 0.08 -1.69 11.44
N VAL A 213 -0.60 -1.32 12.52
CA VAL A 213 -1.54 -2.21 13.21
C VAL A 213 -2.86 -1.50 13.41
N ALA A 214 -3.96 -2.13 12.98
CA ALA A 214 -5.32 -1.71 13.31
C ALA A 214 -6.10 -2.91 13.86
N GLY A 215 -6.62 -2.77 15.08
CA GLY A 215 -7.21 -3.89 15.80
C GLY A 215 -6.19 -5.02 16.05
N HIS A 216 -6.50 -6.23 15.58
CA HIS A 216 -5.62 -7.40 15.71
C HIS A 216 -4.83 -7.73 14.43
N CYS A 217 -4.96 -6.92 13.39
CA CYS A 217 -4.29 -7.12 12.11
C CYS A 217 -3.05 -6.24 12.00
N ALA A 218 -1.92 -6.86 11.66
CA ALA A 218 -0.75 -6.13 11.17
C ALA A 218 -0.81 -6.01 9.64
N PHE A 219 -0.86 -4.77 9.16
CA PHE A 219 -0.69 -4.43 7.75
C PHE A 219 0.81 -4.33 7.47
N VAL A 220 1.25 -5.02 6.44
CA VAL A 220 2.66 -5.24 6.13
C VAL A 220 2.94 -4.78 4.72
N GLN A 221 3.76 -3.74 4.60
CA GLN A 221 4.29 -3.34 3.31
C GLN A 221 5.37 -4.32 2.85
N THR A 222 5.32 -4.69 1.57
CA THR A 222 6.37 -5.41 0.88
C THR A 222 7.14 -4.45 -0.03
N GLY A 223 8.47 -4.54 0.03
CA GLY A 223 9.37 -3.82 -0.86
C GLY A 223 9.46 -4.48 -2.23
N VAL A 224 10.50 -4.11 -2.96
CA VAL A 224 10.79 -4.62 -4.30
C VAL A 224 12.19 -5.24 -4.34
N ILE A 225 12.40 -6.24 -5.19
CA ILE A 225 13.74 -6.82 -5.43
C ILE A 225 14.56 -6.08 -6.48
N GLY A 226 13.89 -5.28 -7.31
CA GLY A 226 14.49 -4.55 -8.43
C GLY A 226 14.78 -3.09 -8.10
N ASP A 227 15.10 -2.35 -9.17
CA ASP A 227 15.57 -0.96 -9.07
C ASP A 227 14.43 0.05 -9.06
N CYS A 228 13.18 -0.40 -9.13
CA CYS A 228 12.00 0.45 -9.06
C CYS A 228 11.66 0.92 -7.63
N ASN A 229 12.55 0.69 -6.66
CA ASN A 229 12.40 1.23 -5.32
C ASN A 229 12.54 2.75 -5.34
N ARG A 230 11.88 3.42 -4.40
CA ARG A 230 11.84 4.90 -4.37
C ARG A 230 12.87 5.53 -3.43
N ASP A 231 13.53 4.72 -2.63
CA ASP A 231 14.36 5.16 -1.50
C ASP A 231 15.73 4.48 -1.43
N GLY A 232 16.09 3.69 -2.44
CA GLY A 232 17.39 3.07 -2.60
C GLY A 232 17.53 1.66 -2.02
N PHE A 233 16.49 1.10 -1.39
CA PHE A 233 16.58 -0.20 -0.72
C PHE A 233 15.75 -1.28 -1.41
N ARG A 234 16.34 -2.48 -1.54
CA ARG A 234 15.70 -3.66 -2.14
C ARG A 234 15.35 -4.65 -1.05
N HIS A 235 14.08 -4.79 -0.70
CA HIS A 235 13.64 -5.65 0.41
C HIS A 235 12.51 -6.61 0.03
N SER A 236 12.53 -7.80 0.63
CA SER A 236 11.40 -8.74 0.65
C SER A 236 10.94 -9.03 2.08
N ARG A 237 9.74 -9.60 2.24
CA ARG A 237 9.29 -10.13 3.54
C ARG A 237 9.40 -11.65 3.58
N VAL A 238 9.83 -12.17 4.72
CA VAL A 238 9.86 -13.61 5.00
C VAL A 238 9.06 -13.87 6.27
N LEU A 239 7.94 -14.57 6.15
CA LEU A 239 7.09 -15.02 7.23
C LEU A 239 7.42 -16.47 7.58
N LYS A 240 7.80 -16.69 8.83
CA LYS A 240 8.03 -18.02 9.41
C LYS A 240 7.05 -18.24 10.55
N GLY A 241 6.28 -19.31 10.50
CA GLY A 241 5.32 -19.65 11.54
C GLY A 241 5.30 -21.14 11.87
N ASP A 242 4.67 -21.45 12.99
CA ASP A 242 4.40 -22.79 13.49
C ASP A 242 3.00 -22.83 14.12
N ALA A 243 2.69 -23.87 14.89
CA ALA A 243 1.40 -23.99 15.55
C ALA A 243 1.14 -22.89 16.61
N GLY A 244 2.19 -22.28 17.17
CA GLY A 244 2.09 -21.30 18.25
C GLY A 244 2.01 -19.86 17.77
N GLY A 245 2.69 -19.52 16.67
CA GLY A 245 2.71 -18.15 16.18
C GLY A 245 3.52 -17.94 14.91
N TYR A 246 3.96 -16.69 14.73
CA TYR A 246 4.76 -16.27 13.60
C TYR A 246 5.86 -15.27 13.96
N ARG A 247 6.85 -15.22 13.08
CA ARG A 247 7.95 -14.27 13.01
C ARG A 247 8.03 -13.75 11.59
N LEU A 248 8.00 -12.44 11.43
CA LEU A 248 8.07 -11.74 10.16
C LEU A 248 9.39 -11.00 10.06
N TYR A 249 10.12 -11.27 9.00
CA TYR A 249 11.44 -10.71 8.76
C TYR A 249 11.43 -9.81 7.52
N THR A 250 12.30 -8.81 7.54
CA THR A 250 12.82 -8.15 6.33
C THR A 250 14.04 -8.91 5.86
N LEU A 251 14.06 -9.28 4.58
CA LEU A 251 15.27 -9.69 3.87
C LEU A 251 15.78 -8.47 3.10
N ASP A 252 16.96 -7.98 3.47
CA ASP A 252 17.67 -6.94 2.73
C ASP A 252 18.49 -7.60 1.62
N HIS A 253 18.19 -7.28 0.35
CA HIS A 253 18.83 -7.91 -0.79
C HIS A 253 20.22 -7.37 -1.11
N ASP A 254 20.56 -6.17 -0.61
CA ASP A 254 21.89 -5.59 -0.75
C ASP A 254 22.85 -6.17 0.31
N LEU A 255 22.33 -6.47 1.50
CA LEU A 255 23.12 -7.06 2.59
C LEU A 255 23.03 -8.59 2.66
N GLY A 256 22.01 -9.20 2.05
CA GLY A 256 21.72 -10.63 2.18
C GLY A 256 21.34 -11.07 3.60
N THR A 257 20.85 -10.15 4.44
CA THR A 257 20.59 -10.40 5.87
C THR A 257 19.10 -10.37 6.22
N LEU A 258 18.72 -11.12 7.26
CA LEU A 258 17.37 -11.11 7.83
C LEU A 258 17.31 -10.24 9.09
N ARG A 259 16.32 -9.34 9.14
CA ARG A 259 15.97 -8.54 10.31
C ARG A 259 14.57 -8.90 10.79
N LEU A 260 14.41 -9.26 12.06
CA LEU A 260 13.09 -9.51 12.65
C LEU A 260 12.35 -8.19 12.86
N ASP A 261 11.17 -8.06 12.26
CA ASP A 261 10.37 -6.82 12.31
C ASP A 261 9.03 -7.01 13.05
N LEU A 262 8.54 -8.23 13.19
CA LEU A 262 7.32 -8.51 13.95
C LEU A 262 7.28 -9.97 14.42
N GLN A 263 6.74 -10.21 15.61
CA GLN A 263 6.41 -11.54 16.10
C GLN A 263 5.15 -11.50 16.97
N ALA A 264 4.33 -12.53 16.89
CA ALA A 264 3.17 -12.71 17.76
C ALA A 264 2.68 -14.16 17.76
N GLY A 265 1.93 -14.55 18.79
CA GLY A 265 1.21 -15.81 18.87
C GLY A 265 -0.11 -15.76 18.09
N TRP A 266 -0.56 -16.89 17.54
CA TRP A 266 -1.85 -16.95 16.84
C TRP A 266 -3.05 -16.75 17.78
N ALA A 267 -2.89 -17.16 19.04
CA ALA A 267 -3.88 -17.03 20.10
C ALA A 267 -3.83 -15.68 20.82
N ASP A 268 -2.88 -14.81 20.49
CA ASP A 268 -2.74 -13.52 21.17
C ASP A 268 -3.97 -12.64 20.93
N THR A 269 -4.51 -12.13 22.03
CA THR A 269 -5.61 -11.15 22.02
C THR A 269 -5.09 -9.72 22.03
N ALA A 270 -3.82 -9.49 22.36
CA ALA A 270 -3.22 -8.17 22.23
C ALA A 270 -2.96 -7.84 20.75
N PRO A 271 -3.06 -6.56 20.34
CA PRO A 271 -2.56 -6.13 19.05
C PRO A 271 -1.07 -6.49 18.89
N PRO A 272 -0.64 -6.99 17.72
CA PRO A 272 0.78 -7.22 17.44
C PRO A 272 1.58 -5.94 17.60
N ARG A 273 2.85 -6.05 18.01
CA ARG A 273 3.75 -4.90 18.20
C ARG A 273 4.93 -5.00 17.24
N PRO A 274 4.98 -4.17 16.18
CA PRO A 274 6.13 -4.12 15.30
C PRO A 274 7.40 -3.74 16.09
N LEU A 275 8.50 -4.39 15.74
CA LEU A 275 9.83 -4.05 16.24
C LEU A 275 10.37 -2.91 15.38
N LEU A 276 10.81 -1.83 16.02
CA LEU A 276 11.46 -0.75 15.31
C LEU A 276 12.85 -1.20 14.81
N PRO A 277 13.27 -0.80 13.61
CA PRO A 277 14.61 -1.06 13.12
C PRO A 277 15.67 -0.50 14.09
N PRO A 278 16.82 -1.17 14.26
CA PRO A 278 17.92 -0.66 15.07
C PRO A 278 18.62 0.55 14.44
N HIS A 279 18.46 0.74 13.13
CA HIS A 279 19.00 1.88 12.38
C HIS A 279 18.02 3.07 12.41
N PRO A 280 18.52 4.31 12.28
CA PRO A 280 17.65 5.47 12.20
C PRO A 280 16.64 5.28 11.08
N LEU A 281 15.36 5.41 11.45
CA LEU A 281 14.25 5.36 10.52
C LEU A 281 14.46 6.39 9.41
N LEU A 282 14.08 6.02 8.19
CA LEU A 282 14.03 6.99 7.10
C LEU A 282 13.03 8.08 7.49
N ARG A 283 13.48 9.33 7.39
CA ARG A 283 12.62 10.50 7.55
C ARG A 283 11.90 10.76 6.25
N ASP A 284 10.72 11.34 6.37
CA ASP A 284 9.98 11.78 5.21
C ASP A 284 10.74 12.90 4.49
N PRO A 285 10.94 12.81 3.16
CA PRO A 285 11.43 13.94 2.41
C PRO A 285 10.48 15.12 2.63
N PRO A 286 10.97 16.33 2.96
CA PRO A 286 10.12 17.51 3.21
C PRO A 286 9.16 17.81 2.06
N ALA A 287 9.56 17.47 0.84
CA ALA A 287 8.80 17.72 -0.39
C ALA A 287 7.83 16.60 -0.79
N GLN A 288 7.88 15.41 -0.16
CA GLN A 288 7.01 14.28 -0.55
C GLN A 288 5.87 14.01 0.45
N GLY A 289 5.76 14.82 1.51
CA GLY A 289 4.56 14.96 2.32
C GLY A 289 3.96 13.68 2.90
N GLY A 290 4.72 12.58 3.00
CA GLY A 290 4.17 11.28 3.33
C GLY A 290 3.97 11.06 4.82
N TRP A 291 3.15 11.87 5.50
CA TRP A 291 2.94 11.68 6.93
C TRP A 291 2.16 10.39 7.25
N LEU A 292 2.66 9.71 8.28
CA LEU A 292 2.13 8.54 8.99
C LEU A 292 0.64 8.64 9.34
N CYS A 293 -0.10 7.58 9.03
CA CYS A 293 -1.49 7.37 9.50
C CYS A 293 -1.56 6.86 10.95
N SER A 294 -0.45 6.39 11.55
CA SER A 294 -0.48 5.69 12.85
C SER A 294 -0.34 6.58 14.08
N GLN A 295 0.12 7.83 13.95
CA GLN A 295 0.23 8.77 15.06
C GLN A 295 -0.22 10.18 14.65
N LEU A 296 -1.51 10.32 14.36
CA LEU A 296 -2.17 11.61 14.53
C LEU A 296 -2.10 11.97 16.01
N HIS A 297 -1.09 12.73 16.41
CA HIS A 297 -1.15 13.56 17.62
C HIS A 297 -2.10 14.73 17.34
N CYS A 298 -3.35 14.43 16.99
CA CYS A 298 -4.42 15.42 17.02
C CYS A 298 -5.11 15.28 18.38
N ASP A 299 -5.28 16.40 19.09
CA ASP A 299 -6.09 16.47 20.32
C ASP A 299 -7.60 16.23 20.04
N LEU A 300 -7.94 15.66 18.88
CA LEU A 300 -9.29 15.35 18.48
C LEU A 300 -9.66 13.96 19.02
N PRO A 301 -10.73 13.84 19.83
CA PRO A 301 -11.17 12.56 20.35
C PRO A 301 -11.56 11.63 19.20
N ALA A 302 -11.11 10.37 19.24
CA ALA A 302 -11.47 9.37 18.24
C ALA A 302 -13.01 9.25 18.12
N PRO A 303 -13.59 9.27 16.91
CA PRO A 303 -15.01 9.00 16.73
C PRO A 303 -15.31 7.56 17.15
N ARG A 304 -16.38 7.35 17.93
CA ARG A 304 -16.88 6.01 18.22
C ARG A 304 -17.47 5.43 16.94
N LEU A 305 -16.83 4.42 16.36
CA LEU A 305 -17.45 3.58 15.34
C LEU A 305 -18.68 2.93 15.97
N GLN A 306 -19.87 3.19 15.43
CA GLN A 306 -21.07 2.44 15.82
C GLN A 306 -20.93 1.02 15.27
N PRO A 307 -21.14 -0.03 16.09
CA PRO A 307 -21.15 -1.40 15.59
C PRO A 307 -22.32 -1.56 14.60
N ALA A 308 -22.02 -2.06 13.40
CA ALA A 308 -23.04 -2.48 12.46
C ALA A 308 -23.69 -3.79 12.94
N MET A 309 -24.99 -3.90 12.71
CA MET A 309 -25.94 -4.86 13.27
C MET A 309 -25.62 -6.36 13.06
N ASP A 310 -25.99 -7.14 14.08
CA ASP A 310 -26.34 -8.56 14.20
C ASP A 310 -25.96 -9.54 13.07
N SER A 311 -25.05 -10.47 13.38
CA SER A 311 -24.85 -11.72 12.66
C SER A 311 -25.88 -12.78 13.07
N PRO A 312 -26.43 -13.59 12.14
CA PRO A 312 -27.17 -14.79 12.50
C PRO A 312 -26.22 -15.95 12.85
N ALA A 313 -26.65 -16.75 13.83
CA ALA A 313 -25.95 -17.91 14.37
C ALA A 313 -26.20 -19.21 13.58
N ASP A 314 -25.33 -20.18 13.85
CA ASP A 314 -25.36 -21.64 13.59
C ASP A 314 -25.00 -22.18 12.19
N SER A 315 -23.87 -22.89 12.11
CA SER A 315 -23.87 -24.36 12.21
C SER A 315 -22.44 -24.95 12.30
N THR A 316 -22.35 -26.07 13.02
CA THR A 316 -21.18 -26.87 13.38
C THR A 316 -20.81 -27.94 12.33
N ALA A 317 -19.51 -28.23 12.12
CA ALA A 317 -18.91 -29.58 12.26
C ALA A 317 -17.40 -29.65 11.86
N PHE A 318 -16.64 -30.36 12.72
CA PHE A 318 -15.26 -30.89 12.72
C PHE A 318 -14.46 -31.10 11.41
N TYR A 319 -13.15 -30.80 11.45
CA TYR A 319 -12.05 -31.80 11.53
C TYR A 319 -10.74 -31.13 11.99
N GLY A 320 -10.11 -31.70 13.03
CA GLY A 320 -8.78 -31.32 13.51
C GLY A 320 -7.69 -32.13 12.83
N GLY A 321 -6.63 -31.45 12.41
CA GLY A 321 -5.36 -32.04 11.99
C GLY A 321 -4.23 -31.14 12.43
N GLU A 322 -3.46 -31.58 13.44
CA GLU A 322 -2.22 -30.92 13.83
C GLU A 322 -1.17 -31.17 12.73
N GLY A 323 -0.77 -30.10 12.04
CA GLY A 323 0.25 -30.12 11.00
C GLY A 323 1.42 -29.17 11.33
N PRO A 324 2.66 -29.51 10.92
CA PRO A 324 3.84 -28.73 11.27
C PRO A 324 3.98 -27.45 10.41
N GLY A 325 4.46 -26.37 11.04
CA GLY A 325 5.19 -25.25 10.43
C GLY A 325 4.68 -24.62 9.12
N ALA A 326 4.14 -23.40 9.17
CA ALA A 326 3.71 -22.61 8.02
C ALA A 326 4.77 -21.57 7.59
N ARG A 327 5.11 -21.43 6.30
CA ARG A 327 6.06 -20.38 5.85
C ARG A 327 5.66 -19.73 4.53
N VAL A 328 5.74 -18.40 4.47
CA VAL A 328 5.44 -17.58 3.28
C VAL A 328 6.58 -16.60 3.05
N ALA A 329 7.12 -16.52 1.84
CA ALA A 329 7.93 -15.37 1.41
C ALA A 329 7.09 -14.52 0.45
N THR A 330 7.05 -13.19 0.64
CA THR A 330 6.31 -12.27 -0.26
C THR A 330 7.26 -11.31 -0.98
N ASN A 331 6.99 -11.01 -2.25
CA ASN A 331 7.78 -10.08 -3.05
C ASN A 331 6.95 -9.28 -4.08
N VAL A 332 7.49 -8.14 -4.54
CA VAL A 332 7.05 -7.35 -5.71
C VAL A 332 8.26 -7.21 -6.66
N ALA A 333 8.06 -7.49 -7.94
CA ALA A 333 9.13 -7.69 -8.90
C ALA A 333 8.89 -6.79 -10.10
N ALA A 334 9.27 -5.51 -9.97
CA ALA A 334 9.27 -4.55 -11.06
C ALA A 334 10.71 -4.04 -11.35
N GLU A 335 11.08 -3.97 -12.63
CA GLU A 335 12.28 -3.26 -13.11
C GLU A 335 11.89 -1.92 -13.75
N HIS A 336 12.64 -0.86 -13.39
CA HIS A 336 12.66 0.51 -13.93
C HIS A 336 11.33 1.29 -14.05
N SER A 337 11.15 2.34 -13.24
CA SER A 337 10.14 3.38 -13.52
C SER A 337 10.76 4.52 -14.34
N ALA A 338 10.32 4.72 -15.57
CA ALA A 338 10.36 6.03 -16.17
C ALA A 338 9.29 6.89 -15.48
N SER A 339 9.72 7.78 -14.59
CA SER A 339 8.86 8.81 -14.01
C SER A 339 8.19 9.59 -15.14
N ASN A 340 6.86 9.61 -15.16
CA ASN A 340 6.11 10.57 -15.97
C ASN A 340 6.46 11.98 -15.49
N GLY A 341 7.36 12.65 -16.22
CA GLY A 341 7.45 14.10 -16.35
C GLY A 341 7.52 14.93 -15.07
N ALA A 342 8.60 14.81 -14.32
CA ALA A 342 9.18 15.92 -13.56
C ALA A 342 10.70 15.71 -13.54
N SER A 343 11.46 16.68 -14.07
CA SER A 343 12.91 16.59 -14.22
C SER A 343 13.60 16.22 -12.89
N PRO A 344 14.58 15.31 -12.87
CA PRO A 344 15.28 14.96 -11.65
C PRO A 344 16.26 16.09 -11.27
N GLY A 345 16.01 16.72 -10.12
CA GLY A 345 17.06 17.43 -9.40
C GLY A 345 18.09 16.41 -8.91
N ALA A 346 19.33 16.54 -9.37
CA ALA A 346 20.44 15.69 -8.96
C ALA A 346 20.59 15.72 -7.42
N SER A 347 20.45 14.57 -6.77
CA SER A 347 20.87 14.38 -5.39
C SER A 347 22.22 13.68 -5.39
N ASN A 348 23.23 14.39 -4.89
CA ASN A 348 24.57 13.84 -4.67
C ASN A 348 24.48 12.76 -3.59
N GLY A 349 24.64 11.50 -3.99
CA GLY A 349 24.76 10.38 -3.07
C GLY A 349 26.02 10.50 -2.22
N VAL A 350 25.86 10.83 -0.94
CA VAL A 350 26.91 10.68 0.06
C VAL A 350 26.90 9.21 0.50
N ARG A 351 27.87 8.44 0.00
CA ARG A 351 28.19 7.11 0.52
C ARG A 351 28.88 7.28 1.88
N VAL A 352 28.24 6.83 2.95
CA VAL A 352 28.92 6.64 4.24
C VAL A 352 29.58 5.26 4.19
N GLY A 353 30.89 5.24 3.95
CA GLY A 353 31.71 4.03 4.05
C GLY A 353 32.11 3.77 5.50
N ASN A 354 31.86 2.55 5.98
CA ASN A 354 32.45 2.05 7.22
C ASN A 354 33.86 1.53 6.92
N ALA A 355 34.87 2.12 7.56
CA ALA A 355 36.19 1.52 7.73
C ALA A 355 36.35 1.12 9.19
N ALA A 356 36.66 -0.16 9.41
CA ALA A 356 37.13 -0.66 10.69
C ALA A 356 38.61 -0.29 10.86
N ASP A 357 39.00 0.19 12.04
CA ASP A 357 40.22 -0.29 12.70
C ASP A 357 40.25 0.05 14.19
N ALA A 358 40.90 -0.85 14.93
CA ALA A 358 40.97 -0.89 16.39
C ALA A 358 42.12 -0.03 16.96
N SER A 359 41.90 0.61 18.12
CA SER A 359 42.66 0.39 19.37
C SER A 359 42.59 1.56 20.38
N ALA A 360 42.40 1.18 21.64
CA ALA A 360 42.89 1.73 22.91
C ALA A 360 42.65 3.21 23.32
N GLY A 361 41.90 3.38 24.42
CA GLY A 361 42.33 4.18 25.58
C GLY A 361 41.52 5.44 25.94
N GLY A 362 40.96 5.47 27.16
CA GLY A 362 40.88 6.69 27.98
C GLY A 362 39.51 7.36 28.21
N ALA A 363 38.94 7.06 29.38
CA ALA A 363 38.25 7.95 30.35
C ALA A 363 37.22 9.03 29.91
N GLY A 364 35.99 8.88 30.41
CA GLY A 364 35.26 9.93 31.17
C GLY A 364 34.34 10.90 30.39
N PRO A 365 33.24 11.39 31.00
CA PRO A 365 31.96 11.60 30.31
C PRO A 365 31.69 13.06 29.91
N GLY A 366 30.99 13.25 28.79
CA GLY A 366 30.50 14.56 28.34
C GLY A 366 29.22 14.41 27.55
N SER A 367 28.10 14.71 28.20
CA SER A 367 26.78 14.84 27.56
C SER A 367 26.80 15.99 26.55
N ALA A 368 26.46 15.72 25.30
CA ALA A 368 26.03 16.74 24.36
C ALA A 368 24.77 16.23 23.66
N ALA A 369 23.63 16.71 24.14
CA ALA A 369 22.36 16.65 23.43
C ALA A 369 22.51 17.40 22.10
N GLY A 370 22.63 16.65 21.01
CA GLY A 370 22.55 17.17 19.67
C GLY A 370 21.11 17.50 19.34
N ALA A 371 20.81 18.80 19.22
CA ALA A 371 19.52 19.35 18.84
C ALA A 371 18.97 18.68 17.57
N GLY A 372 17.95 17.83 17.76
CA GLY A 372 17.11 17.37 16.67
C GLY A 372 16.28 18.55 16.17
N GLY A 373 16.57 19.01 14.94
CA GLY A 373 15.73 19.99 14.25
C GLY A 373 14.29 19.47 14.22
N VAL A 374 13.40 20.20 14.89
CA VAL A 374 11.96 19.96 14.92
C VAL A 374 11.46 20.15 13.49
N THR A 375 11.00 19.06 12.88
CA THR A 375 10.34 19.05 11.57
C THR A 375 9.00 19.77 11.70
N ALA A 376 8.69 20.69 10.78
CA ALA A 376 7.47 21.49 10.81
C ALA A 376 6.21 20.61 10.95
N ASP A 377 5.48 20.80 12.06
CA ASP A 377 4.23 20.10 12.33
C ASP A 377 3.20 20.36 11.23
N ALA A 378 2.53 19.30 10.76
CA ALA A 378 1.42 19.44 9.83
C ALA A 378 0.29 20.26 10.50
N ALA A 379 -0.23 21.27 9.80
CA ALA A 379 -1.38 22.03 10.27
C ALA A 379 -2.67 21.27 9.95
N TRP A 380 -3.49 21.00 10.97
CA TRP A 380 -4.75 20.25 10.85
C TRP A 380 -5.96 21.18 10.94
N PHE A 381 -6.99 20.88 10.14
CA PHE A 381 -8.24 21.62 10.10
C PHE A 381 -9.42 20.65 10.16
N ALA A 382 -10.37 20.87 11.07
CA ALA A 382 -11.62 20.13 11.06
C ALA A 382 -12.48 20.60 9.89
N GLY A 383 -12.76 19.70 8.95
CA GLY A 383 -13.55 19.96 7.75
C GLY A 383 -15.05 19.67 7.91
N GLY A 384 -15.50 19.35 9.13
CA GLY A 384 -16.86 18.92 9.42
C GLY A 384 -17.14 17.44 9.10
N GLY A 385 -18.06 16.82 9.84
CA GLY A 385 -18.43 15.41 9.65
C GLY A 385 -17.24 14.46 9.87
N ASN A 386 -16.96 13.62 8.88
CA ASN A 386 -15.82 12.68 8.88
C ASN A 386 -14.60 13.23 8.08
N CYS A 387 -14.55 14.53 7.83
CA CYS A 387 -13.51 15.19 7.02
C CYS A 387 -12.47 15.87 7.91
N LEU A 388 -11.20 15.50 7.74
CA LEU A 388 -10.05 16.24 8.27
C LEU A 388 -9.18 16.73 7.12
N LEU A 389 -8.66 17.95 7.22
CA LEU A 389 -7.69 18.47 6.26
C LEU A 389 -6.35 18.63 6.95
N ALA A 390 -5.27 18.33 6.22
CA ALA A 390 -3.91 18.53 6.70
C ALA A 390 -3.05 19.18 5.62
N ARG A 391 -2.30 20.21 6.03
CA ARG A 391 -1.30 20.85 5.17
C ARG A 391 0.03 20.13 5.31
N HIS A 392 0.52 19.57 4.22
CA HIS A 392 1.83 18.95 4.09
C HIS A 392 2.68 19.75 3.09
N GLY A 393 3.38 20.77 3.59
CA GLY A 393 4.17 21.67 2.74
C GLY A 393 3.31 22.31 1.64
N PRO A 394 3.54 22.00 0.34
CA PRO A 394 2.76 22.54 -0.77
C PRO A 394 1.43 21.82 -1.01
N LEU A 395 1.06 20.83 -0.21
CA LEU A 395 -0.16 20.04 -0.38
C LEU A 395 -1.17 20.35 0.72
N LEU A 396 -2.45 20.38 0.35
CA LEU A 396 -3.56 20.22 1.28
C LEU A 396 -4.23 18.88 0.97
N VAL A 397 -4.28 17.99 1.95
CA VAL A 397 -4.79 16.63 1.79
C VAL A 397 -5.99 16.43 2.71
N GLU A 398 -7.01 15.78 2.17
CA GLU A 398 -8.19 15.36 2.92
C GLU A 398 -8.01 13.94 3.43
N TYR A 399 -8.42 13.74 4.68
CA TYR A 399 -8.39 12.51 5.42
C TYR A 399 -9.79 12.12 5.87
N ASP A 400 -10.06 10.82 5.81
CA ASP A 400 -11.16 10.21 6.54
C ASP A 400 -10.82 10.21 8.04
N ALA A 401 -11.60 10.92 8.85
CA ALA A 401 -11.30 11.10 10.27
C ALA A 401 -11.38 9.80 11.08
N ALA A 402 -12.35 8.94 10.75
CA ALA A 402 -12.56 7.66 11.42
C ALA A 402 -11.44 6.66 11.09
N MET A 403 -11.05 6.58 9.82
CA MET A 403 -9.98 5.67 9.37
C MET A 403 -8.58 6.26 9.51
N ARG A 404 -8.48 7.57 9.81
CA ARG A 404 -7.23 8.32 9.92
C ARG A 404 -6.34 8.17 8.68
N ALA A 405 -6.94 8.15 7.51
CA ALA A 405 -6.26 7.83 6.26
C ALA A 405 -6.58 8.85 5.16
N PRO A 406 -5.62 9.21 4.31
CA PRO A 406 -5.82 10.22 3.28
C PRO A 406 -6.68 9.65 2.13
N ILE A 407 -7.71 10.39 1.75
CA ILE A 407 -8.70 9.99 0.75
C ILE A 407 -8.61 10.79 -0.57
N GLY A 408 -7.89 11.90 -0.56
CA GLY A 408 -7.71 12.72 -1.74
C GLY A 408 -6.94 14.00 -1.47
N VAL A 409 -6.38 14.58 -2.52
CA VAL A 409 -5.69 15.87 -2.45
C VAL A 409 -6.71 16.98 -2.73
N VAL A 410 -6.70 18.05 -1.94
CA VAL A 410 -7.54 19.25 -2.12
C VAL A 410 -6.80 20.27 -2.97
N PHE A 411 -5.57 20.62 -2.56
CA PHE A 411 -4.70 21.54 -3.30
C PHE A 411 -3.28 20.99 -3.43
N MET A 412 -2.61 21.41 -4.50
CA MET A 412 -1.18 21.17 -4.75
C MET A 412 -0.47 22.49 -5.05
N GLY A 413 0.84 22.57 -4.83
CA GLY A 413 1.61 23.77 -5.12
C GLY A 413 1.15 24.98 -4.31
N MET A 414 0.86 24.79 -3.03
CA MET A 414 0.58 25.88 -2.09
C MET A 414 1.84 26.70 -1.83
N GLY A 415 1.72 28.02 -1.89
CA GLY A 415 2.77 28.93 -1.46
C GLY A 415 3.04 28.80 0.03
N ALA A 416 4.27 29.03 0.48
CA ALA A 416 4.64 28.93 1.89
C ALA A 416 3.75 29.83 2.78
N ASP A 417 3.43 31.03 2.29
CA ASP A 417 2.67 32.04 3.03
C ASP A 417 1.15 32.00 2.77
N GLU A 418 0.66 31.08 1.93
CA GLU A 418 -0.79 30.91 1.74
C GLU A 418 -1.42 30.29 2.99
N GLY A 419 -2.48 30.91 3.51
CA GLY A 419 -3.32 30.38 4.59
C GLY A 419 -4.46 29.52 4.05
N VAL A 420 -4.88 28.52 4.84
CA VAL A 420 -6.05 27.68 4.54
C VAL A 420 -7.23 28.18 5.38
N VAL A 421 -8.35 28.51 4.74
CA VAL A 421 -9.56 29.00 5.40
C VAL A 421 -10.78 28.20 4.93
N LEU A 422 -11.49 27.58 5.87
CA LEU A 422 -12.79 26.99 5.58
C LEU A 422 -13.87 28.08 5.62
N VAL A 423 -14.81 28.06 4.68
CA VAL A 423 -15.85 29.09 4.57
C VAL A 423 -17.24 28.53 4.39
N ASP A 424 -18.23 29.23 4.93
CA ASP A 424 -19.66 28.90 4.80
C ASP A 424 -20.24 29.35 3.45
N ALA A 425 -21.55 29.12 3.26
CA ALA A 425 -22.28 29.47 2.03
C ALA A 425 -22.28 30.97 1.69
N VAL A 426 -22.00 31.84 2.67
CA VAL A 426 -21.92 33.30 2.47
C VAL A 426 -20.47 33.81 2.47
N GLY A 427 -19.49 32.91 2.47
CA GLY A 427 -18.06 33.23 2.37
C GLY A 427 -17.39 33.64 3.69
N ARG A 428 -18.05 33.43 4.84
CA ARG A 428 -17.46 33.73 6.16
C ARG A 428 -16.59 32.58 6.63
N ALA A 429 -15.49 32.90 7.29
CA ALA A 429 -14.61 31.89 7.87
C ALA A 429 -15.34 31.06 8.93
N VAL A 430 -15.22 29.74 8.83
CA VAL A 430 -15.77 28.77 9.76
C VAL A 430 -14.69 28.33 10.73
N ALA A 431 -15.04 28.24 12.01
CA ALA A 431 -14.13 27.76 13.03
C ALA A 431 -13.70 26.31 12.73
N CYS A 432 -12.38 26.08 12.73
CA CYS A 432 -11.77 24.79 12.38
C CYS A 432 -11.35 23.99 13.63
N ASN A 433 -11.64 24.49 14.82
CA ASN A 433 -11.26 23.92 16.11
C ASN A 433 -12.48 23.32 16.84
N GLY A 434 -12.29 22.17 17.49
CA GLY A 434 -13.33 21.49 18.28
C GLY A 434 -14.20 20.49 17.51
N ARG A 435 -15.10 19.79 18.23
CA ARG A 435 -15.88 18.64 17.70
C ARG A 435 -16.87 18.99 16.59
N SER A 436 -17.33 20.23 16.52
CA SER A 436 -18.24 20.73 15.48
C SER A 436 -17.53 21.59 14.43
N GLY A 437 -16.19 21.69 14.49
CA GLY A 437 -15.41 22.53 13.59
C GLY A 437 -15.62 22.13 12.12
N GLY A 438 -15.86 23.13 11.28
CA GLY A 438 -16.03 22.97 9.83
C GLY A 438 -17.35 22.36 9.35
N ALA A 439 -18.31 22.06 10.23
CA ALA A 439 -19.59 21.46 9.80
C ALA A 439 -20.36 22.33 8.79
N ASP A 440 -20.33 23.64 8.98
CA ASP A 440 -20.98 24.62 8.08
C ASP A 440 -20.12 25.00 6.87
N ALA A 441 -18.89 24.47 6.77
CA ALA A 441 -18.01 24.77 5.66
C ALA A 441 -18.55 24.16 4.37
N VAL A 442 -18.68 24.97 3.33
CA VAL A 442 -19.07 24.53 1.98
C VAL A 442 -17.90 24.59 1.01
N ALA A 443 -16.83 25.32 1.36
CA ALA A 443 -15.61 25.42 0.58
C ALA A 443 -14.36 25.59 1.45
N VAL A 444 -13.21 25.29 0.85
CA VAL A 444 -11.88 25.63 1.36
C VAL A 444 -11.25 26.66 0.43
N GLU A 445 -10.71 27.71 1.00
CA GLU A 445 -9.99 28.77 0.30
C GLU A 445 -8.53 28.81 0.69
N LEU A 446 -7.69 29.08 -0.30
CA LEU A 446 -6.32 29.51 -0.09
C LEU A 446 -6.28 31.02 -0.16
N ARG A 447 -5.66 31.65 0.83
CA ARG A 447 -5.58 33.10 0.95
C ARG A 447 -4.15 33.57 1.14
N THR A 448 -3.77 34.66 0.50
CA THR A 448 -2.52 35.37 0.77
C THR A 448 -2.54 36.03 2.16
N PRO A 449 -1.39 36.49 2.68
CA PRO A 449 -1.33 37.17 3.99
C PRO A 449 -2.19 38.43 4.11
N ASP A 450 -2.45 39.14 3.00
CA ASP A 450 -3.37 40.29 2.94
C ASP A 450 -4.86 39.89 2.83
N GLY A 451 -5.15 38.58 2.83
CA GLY A 451 -6.49 38.03 2.86
C GLY A 451 -7.14 37.81 1.50
N ALA A 452 -6.45 38.11 0.38
CA ALA A 452 -6.97 37.86 -0.95
C ALA A 452 -7.06 36.36 -1.25
N VAL A 453 -8.18 35.93 -1.85
CA VAL A 453 -8.40 34.51 -2.22
C VAL A 453 -7.64 34.20 -3.50
N THR A 454 -6.71 33.25 -3.45
CA THR A 454 -5.96 32.77 -4.62
C THR A 454 -6.65 31.60 -5.30
N ARG A 455 -7.22 30.69 -4.50
CA ARG A 455 -7.90 29.48 -4.95
C ARG A 455 -9.05 29.12 -4.02
N ARG A 456 -10.08 28.46 -4.57
CA ARG A 456 -11.26 27.99 -3.84
C ARG A 456 -11.65 26.60 -4.34
N GLN A 457 -12.00 25.70 -3.42
CA GLN A 457 -12.46 24.35 -3.70
C GLN A 457 -13.73 24.08 -2.90
N GLU A 458 -14.83 23.86 -3.60
CA GLU A 458 -16.12 23.52 -2.99
C GLU A 458 -16.19 22.03 -2.64
N ARG A 459 -17.18 21.65 -1.83
CA ARG A 459 -17.46 20.24 -1.61
C ARG A 459 -17.84 19.56 -2.93
N ASN A 460 -17.29 18.38 -3.15
CA ASN A 460 -17.66 17.49 -4.24
C ASN A 460 -18.98 16.76 -3.93
N GLU A 461 -19.49 16.01 -4.90
CA GLU A 461 -20.75 15.24 -4.78
C GLU A 461 -20.75 14.20 -3.65
N ARG A 462 -19.57 13.85 -3.13
CA ARG A 462 -19.38 12.92 -2.00
C ARG A 462 -19.25 13.63 -0.65
N GLY A 463 -19.40 14.96 -0.63
CA GLY A 463 -19.30 15.79 0.56
C GLY A 463 -17.86 16.06 1.03
N GLY A 464 -16.83 15.60 0.30
CA GLY A 464 -15.43 15.93 0.58
C GLY A 464 -14.97 17.18 -0.16
N PHE A 465 -13.79 17.69 0.13
CA PHE A 465 -13.14 18.80 -0.57
C PHE A 465 -12.11 18.36 -1.61
N PHE A 466 -11.70 17.09 -1.61
CA PHE A 466 -10.68 16.62 -2.55
C PHE A 466 -11.11 16.77 -4.00
N ALA A 467 -10.12 16.99 -4.87
CA ALA A 467 -10.28 17.05 -6.31
C ALA A 467 -9.80 15.75 -6.97
N ILE A 468 -10.39 15.44 -8.13
CA ILE A 468 -9.96 14.34 -8.98
C ILE A 468 -9.05 14.91 -10.07
N PHE A 469 -7.74 14.78 -9.87
CA PHE A 469 -6.75 15.41 -10.76
C PHE A 469 -6.53 14.67 -12.08
N GLN A 470 -6.91 13.40 -12.15
CA GLN A 470 -6.66 12.58 -13.33
C GLN A 470 -7.84 11.64 -13.57
N TYR A 471 -8.57 11.86 -14.66
CA TYR A 471 -9.51 10.90 -15.21
C TYR A 471 -8.78 9.84 -16.04
N ASN A 472 -9.44 8.71 -16.31
CA ASN A 472 -8.84 7.54 -16.94
C ASN A 472 -8.14 7.91 -18.27
N LYS A 473 -6.80 7.92 -18.26
CA LYS A 473 -5.95 8.33 -19.39
C LYS A 473 -6.14 7.45 -20.62
N TRP A 474 -6.45 6.17 -20.43
CA TRP A 474 -6.72 5.24 -21.54
C TRP A 474 -7.98 5.65 -22.30
N ARG A 475 -9.08 5.93 -21.58
CA ARG A 475 -10.32 6.43 -22.21
C ARG A 475 -10.09 7.75 -22.93
N ALA A 476 -9.39 8.69 -22.29
CA ALA A 476 -9.05 9.97 -22.90
C ALA A 476 -8.19 9.81 -24.18
N ARG A 477 -7.31 8.80 -24.24
CA ARG A 477 -6.52 8.46 -25.44
C ARG A 477 -7.41 7.87 -26.54
N LYS A 478 -8.26 6.87 -26.22
CA LYS A 478 -9.17 6.25 -27.21
C LYS A 478 -10.17 7.26 -27.77
N GLN A 479 -10.70 8.17 -26.94
CA GLN A 479 -11.56 9.26 -27.40
C GLN A 479 -10.84 10.19 -28.39
N ARG A 480 -9.60 10.60 -28.08
CA ARG A 480 -8.77 11.40 -29.00
C ARG A 480 -8.49 10.69 -30.33
N LEU A 481 -8.20 9.39 -30.28
CA LEU A 481 -7.98 8.59 -31.48
C LEU A 481 -9.26 8.44 -32.32
N ALA A 482 -10.41 8.19 -31.69
CA ALA A 482 -11.70 8.10 -32.37
C ALA A 482 -12.10 9.44 -32.99
N GLU A 483 -11.87 10.56 -32.30
CA GLU A 483 -12.10 11.89 -32.83
C GLU A 483 -11.20 12.21 -34.02
N ALA A 484 -9.90 11.88 -33.94
CA ALA A 484 -8.97 12.03 -35.05
C ALA A 484 -9.39 11.19 -36.26
N ALA A 485 -9.82 9.95 -36.05
CA ALA A 485 -10.34 9.08 -37.11
C ALA A 485 -11.62 9.64 -37.74
N ARG A 486 -12.52 10.21 -36.94
CA ARG A 486 -13.75 10.86 -37.43
C ARG A 486 -13.43 12.10 -38.28
N ILE A 487 -12.43 12.89 -37.90
CA ILE A 487 -11.99 14.08 -38.66
C ILE A 487 -11.31 13.67 -39.98
N ALA A 488 -10.58 12.56 -39.98
CA ALA A 488 -9.90 12.04 -41.17
C ALA A 488 -10.84 11.29 -42.15
N ALA A 489 -12.07 10.92 -41.73
CA ALA A 489 -13.00 10.20 -42.56
C ALA A 489 -13.51 11.11 -43.72
N PRO A 490 -13.43 10.66 -44.99
CA PRO A 490 -13.93 11.43 -46.12
C PRO A 490 -15.44 11.67 -45.99
N VAL A 491 -15.88 12.88 -46.30
CA VAL A 491 -17.32 13.21 -46.35
C VAL A 491 -17.97 12.33 -47.42
N PRO A 492 -19.03 11.57 -47.09
CA PRO A 492 -19.76 10.80 -48.09
C PRO A 492 -20.27 11.74 -49.20
N THR A 493 -19.87 11.47 -50.44
CA THR A 493 -20.26 12.23 -51.64
C THR A 493 -21.68 11.93 -52.07
#